data_AF-A0A7X7AWX8-F1
#
_entry.id   AF-A0A7X7AWX8-F1
#
_cell.length_a   1.000
_cell.length_b   1.000
_cell.length_c   1.000
_cell.angle_alpha   90.00
_cell.angle_beta   90.00
_cell.angle_gamma   90.00
#
_symmetry.space_group_name_H-M   'P 1'
#
loop_
_entity.id
_entity.type
_entity.pdbx_description
1 polymer ?
#
loop_
_entity_poly.entity_id
_entity_poly.type
_entity_poly.pdbx_seq_one_letter_code
_entity_poly.pdbx_strand_id
1 'polypeptide(L)'
;MPKVKIATEWLAGCAGCHMSLLDLDEELVKVLEAVEITSSPITDLKHPPEVTVGIIEGAVANTANVAVLKEMREKCQILLALGDCACFGGIVTMRNLVPKEEALRTGYVDTPSTVDGAVPSDPELAQLLDRVQAPNEVVKVDAYLPGCPPSAAAIGWAIQELLAGRIPAPVGEHLRYD
;
A
#
# COMPACT_ATOMS: atom_id res chain seq x y z
N MET A 1 -27.63 -8.81 3.41
CA MET A 1 -26.57 -9.82 3.20
C MET A 1 -25.38 -9.43 4.07
N PRO A 2 -24.53 -10.36 4.53
CA PRO A 2 -23.32 -10.00 5.26
C PRO A 2 -22.41 -9.15 4.36
N LYS A 3 -21.84 -8.07 4.90
CA LYS A 3 -20.94 -7.19 4.17
C LYS A 3 -19.61 -7.89 3.87
N VAL A 4 -19.00 -7.57 2.74
CA VAL A 4 -17.66 -8.05 2.40
C VAL A 4 -16.65 -7.31 3.27
N LYS A 5 -15.79 -8.05 3.95
CA LYS A 5 -14.76 -7.46 4.82
C LYS A 5 -13.52 -7.12 4.02
N ILE A 6 -13.08 -5.88 4.16
CA ILE A 6 -11.87 -5.35 3.53
C ILE A 6 -10.94 -4.85 4.64
N ALA A 7 -9.64 -5.12 4.52
CA ALA A 7 -8.60 -4.44 5.27
C ALA A 7 -7.68 -3.70 4.29
N THR A 8 -7.14 -2.56 4.70
CA THR A 8 -6.21 -1.77 3.89
C THR A 8 -4.99 -1.38 4.71
N GLU A 9 -3.85 -1.13 4.08
CA GLU A 9 -2.66 -0.69 4.82
C GLU A 9 -1.69 0.12 3.95
N TRP A 10 -0.88 0.98 4.60
CA TRP A 10 0.20 1.74 4.00
C TRP A 10 1.54 1.06 4.27
N LEU A 11 2.26 0.70 3.22
CA LEU A 11 3.67 0.33 3.32
C LEU A 11 4.54 1.57 3.05
N ALA A 12 5.59 1.44 2.23
CA ALA A 12 6.35 2.59 1.76
C ALA A 12 5.61 3.28 0.61
N GLY A 13 4.67 4.17 0.96
CA GLY A 13 3.85 4.95 0.02
C GLY A 13 3.67 6.39 0.48
N CYS A 14 2.85 7.15 -0.25
CA CYS A 14 2.56 8.56 0.06
C CYS A 14 1.14 8.79 0.62
N ALA A 15 0.38 7.71 0.86
CA ALA A 15 -1.05 7.70 1.18
C ALA A 15 -1.96 8.22 0.05
N GLY A 16 -1.41 8.54 -1.12
CA GLY A 16 -2.15 9.09 -2.25
C GLY A 16 -3.19 8.12 -2.81
N CYS A 17 -2.97 6.80 -2.73
CA CYS A 17 -3.97 5.84 -3.21
C CYS A 17 -5.16 5.75 -2.26
N HIS A 18 -4.93 5.87 -0.95
CA HIS A 18 -6.02 6.01 0.02
C HIS A 18 -6.74 7.35 -0.10
N MET A 19 -6.05 8.44 -0.43
CA MET A 19 -6.75 9.69 -0.74
C MET A 19 -7.63 9.54 -1.98
N SER A 20 -7.16 8.85 -3.03
CA SER A 20 -8.02 8.59 -4.19
C SER A 20 -9.17 7.63 -3.92
N LEU A 21 -9.05 6.73 -2.94
CA LEU A 21 -10.20 5.98 -2.41
C LEU A 21 -11.22 6.92 -1.75
N LEU A 22 -10.76 7.94 -1.03
CA LEU A 22 -11.63 8.93 -0.40
C LEU A 22 -12.23 9.92 -1.42
N ASP A 23 -11.57 10.16 -2.55
CA ASP A 23 -12.10 10.91 -3.72
C ASP A 23 -13.29 10.19 -4.40
N LEU A 24 -13.76 9.05 -3.87
CA LEU A 24 -15.08 8.53 -4.19
C LEU A 24 -16.21 9.44 -3.65
N ASP A 25 -15.90 10.37 -2.75
CA ASP A 25 -16.84 11.36 -2.20
C ASP A 25 -18.15 10.71 -1.70
N GLU A 26 -19.28 11.07 -2.30
CA GLU A 26 -20.60 10.54 -1.91
C GLU A 26 -20.78 9.07 -2.29
N GLU A 27 -20.09 8.58 -3.32
CA GLU A 27 -20.15 7.18 -3.74
C GLU A 27 -19.50 6.26 -2.69
N LEU A 28 -18.58 6.78 -1.87
CA LEU A 28 -18.01 6.02 -0.76
C LEU A 28 -19.10 5.55 0.22
N VAL A 29 -20.12 6.37 0.46
CA VAL A 29 -21.25 5.99 1.34
C VAL A 29 -21.95 4.75 0.80
N LYS A 30 -22.16 4.66 -0.52
CA LYS A 30 -22.78 3.51 -1.18
C LYS A 30 -21.87 2.28 -1.13
N VAL A 31 -20.56 2.45 -1.32
CA VAL A 31 -19.59 1.36 -1.17
C VAL A 31 -19.65 0.77 0.24
N LEU A 32 -19.75 1.63 1.26
CA LEU A 32 -19.85 1.23 2.67
C LEU A 32 -21.18 0.54 3.01
N GLU A 33 -22.20 0.58 2.16
CA GLU A 33 -23.41 -0.25 2.32
C GLU A 33 -23.12 -1.74 2.04
N ALA A 34 -22.19 -2.02 1.13
CA ALA A 34 -21.81 -3.37 0.72
C ALA A 34 -20.54 -3.91 1.42
N VAL A 35 -19.66 -3.00 1.87
CA VAL A 35 -18.35 -3.31 2.44
C VAL A 35 -18.25 -2.92 3.91
N GLU A 36 -17.54 -3.73 4.68
CA GLU A 36 -17.04 -3.39 6.01
C GLU A 36 -15.52 -3.17 5.92
N ILE A 37 -15.06 -1.92 6.07
CA ILE A 37 -13.64 -1.61 6.21
C ILE A 37 -13.24 -1.89 7.66
N THR A 38 -12.35 -2.85 7.84
CA THR A 38 -11.89 -3.35 9.14
C THR A 38 -10.64 -2.59 9.59
N SER A 39 -9.47 -3.24 9.61
CA SER A 39 -8.19 -2.57 9.85
C SER A 39 -7.79 -1.75 8.63
N SER A 40 -7.52 -0.48 8.89
CA SER A 40 -7.13 0.50 7.88
C SER A 40 -6.46 1.69 8.57
N PRO A 41 -5.52 2.39 7.92
CA PRO A 41 -4.99 3.66 8.41
C PRO A 41 -6.04 4.74 8.71
N ILE A 42 -7.25 4.61 8.15
CA ILE A 42 -8.39 5.50 8.41
C ILE A 42 -9.39 4.96 9.45
N THR A 43 -9.06 3.85 10.13
CA THR A 43 -9.83 3.30 11.25
C THR A 43 -8.93 3.04 12.46
N ASP A 44 -9.51 2.68 13.61
CA ASP A 44 -8.74 2.46 14.84
C ASP A 44 -8.20 1.02 15.01
N LEU A 45 -8.63 0.07 14.17
CA LEU A 45 -8.23 -1.34 14.27
C LEU A 45 -6.78 -1.52 13.78
N LYS A 46 -5.91 -1.97 14.69
CA LYS A 46 -4.45 -2.01 14.47
C LYS A 46 -3.96 -3.18 13.64
N HIS A 47 -4.69 -4.29 13.62
CA HIS A 47 -4.33 -5.50 12.88
C HIS A 47 -5.53 -6.03 12.12
N PRO A 48 -5.34 -6.54 10.89
CA PRO A 48 -6.43 -7.09 10.10
C PRO A 48 -6.98 -8.38 10.74
N PRO A 49 -8.31 -8.51 10.92
CA PRO A 49 -8.92 -9.81 11.14
C PRO A 49 -8.85 -10.63 9.83
N GLU A 50 -9.40 -11.85 9.83
CA GLU A 50 -9.62 -12.53 8.55
C GLU A 50 -10.60 -11.74 7.67
N VAL A 51 -10.16 -11.42 6.45
CA VAL A 51 -10.90 -10.59 5.50
C VAL A 51 -10.98 -11.24 4.12
N THR A 52 -11.99 -10.84 3.35
CA THR A 52 -12.12 -11.28 1.97
C THR A 52 -11.05 -10.62 1.10
N VAL A 53 -10.84 -9.31 1.28
CA VAL A 53 -9.87 -8.55 0.49
C VAL A 53 -8.91 -7.80 1.41
N GLY A 54 -7.62 -7.98 1.20
CA GLY A 54 -6.56 -7.12 1.71
C GLY A 54 -6.11 -6.17 0.59
N ILE A 55 -6.01 -4.88 0.87
CA ILE A 55 -5.54 -3.87 -0.09
C ILE A 55 -4.26 -3.26 0.45
N ILE A 56 -3.19 -3.30 -0.34
CA ILE A 56 -1.89 -2.73 0.02
C ILE A 56 -1.56 -1.58 -0.90
N GLU A 57 -1.32 -0.40 -0.32
CA GLU A 57 -0.63 0.69 -0.98
C GLU A 57 0.84 0.70 -0.57
N GLY A 58 1.72 1.08 -1.50
CA GLY A 58 3.13 1.30 -1.22
C GLY A 58 4.03 0.10 -1.49
N ALA A 59 5.33 0.38 -1.58
CA ALA A 59 6.38 -0.60 -1.77
C ALA A 59 6.86 -1.17 -0.42
N VAL A 60 7.78 -2.13 -0.45
CA VAL A 60 8.39 -2.73 0.75
C VAL A 60 9.80 -2.16 0.92
N ALA A 61 10.00 -1.26 1.88
CA ALA A 61 11.28 -0.57 2.07
C ALA A 61 12.01 -0.92 3.38
N ASN A 62 11.31 -1.42 4.39
CA ASN A 62 11.88 -1.76 5.70
C ASN A 62 11.30 -3.05 6.29
N THR A 63 11.86 -3.50 7.41
CA THR A 63 11.45 -4.73 8.10
C THR A 63 10.00 -4.70 8.61
N ALA A 64 9.49 -3.53 9.01
CA ALA A 64 8.09 -3.38 9.41
C ALA A 64 7.13 -3.58 8.24
N ASN A 65 7.45 -3.02 7.05
CA ASN A 65 6.65 -3.24 5.85
C ASN A 65 6.58 -4.73 5.49
N VAL A 66 7.69 -5.47 5.63
CA VAL A 66 7.72 -6.92 5.39
C VAL A 66 6.76 -7.65 6.35
N ALA A 67 6.78 -7.30 7.63
CA ALA A 67 5.93 -7.93 8.64
C ALA A 67 4.45 -7.66 8.35
N VAL A 68 4.10 -6.40 8.11
CA VAL A 68 2.73 -5.95 7.81
C VAL A 68 2.19 -6.59 6.54
N LEU A 69 2.99 -6.64 5.47
CA LEU A 69 2.59 -7.26 4.20
C LEU A 69 2.32 -8.77 4.36
N LYS A 70 3.17 -9.46 5.13
CA LYS A 70 2.98 -10.90 5.42
C LYS A 70 1.73 -11.13 6.27
N GLU A 71 1.49 -10.31 7.29
CA GLU A 71 0.28 -10.38 8.11
C GLU A 71 -0.97 -10.18 7.25
N MET A 72 -1.00 -9.13 6.42
CA MET A 72 -2.13 -8.89 5.50
C MET A 72 -2.36 -10.09 4.59
N ARG A 73 -1.29 -10.65 4.00
CA ARG A 73 -1.37 -11.83 3.13
C ARG A 73 -1.94 -13.05 3.84
N GLU A 74 -1.54 -13.30 5.08
CA GLU A 74 -2.06 -14.41 5.89
C GLU A 74 -3.55 -14.23 6.23
N LYS A 75 -3.99 -12.98 6.38
CA LYS A 75 -5.34 -12.62 6.81
C LYS A 75 -6.34 -12.41 5.67
N CYS A 76 -5.89 -12.21 4.43
CA CYS A 76 -6.78 -11.98 3.29
C CYS A 76 -6.90 -13.19 2.35
N GLN A 77 -8.09 -13.38 1.77
CA GLN A 77 -8.29 -14.34 0.69
C GLN A 77 -7.72 -13.80 -0.64
N ILE A 78 -7.99 -12.53 -0.95
CA ILE A 78 -7.49 -11.82 -2.13
C ILE A 78 -6.61 -10.66 -1.67
N LEU A 79 -5.37 -10.59 -2.16
CA LEU A 79 -4.50 -9.43 -1.97
C LEU A 79 -4.45 -8.58 -3.23
N LEU A 80 -4.92 -7.34 -3.13
CA LEU A 80 -4.87 -6.31 -4.16
C LEU A 80 -3.69 -5.37 -3.91
N ALA A 81 -2.77 -5.27 -4.88
CA ALA A 81 -1.78 -4.20 -4.93
C ALA A 81 -2.42 -2.95 -5.55
N LEU A 82 -2.48 -1.87 -4.77
CA LEU A 82 -3.11 -0.61 -5.15
C LEU A 82 -2.05 0.47 -5.41
N GLY A 83 -2.01 0.94 -6.65
CA GLY A 83 -1.12 1.99 -7.13
C GLY A 83 0.27 1.51 -7.52
N ASP A 84 1.01 2.37 -8.22
CA ASP A 84 2.28 2.02 -8.85
C ASP A 84 3.37 1.63 -7.86
N CYS A 85 3.35 2.21 -6.65
CA CYS A 85 4.25 1.79 -5.59
C CYS A 85 4.03 0.31 -5.20
N ALA A 86 2.78 -0.14 -5.11
CA ALA A 86 2.46 -1.53 -4.78
C ALA A 86 2.53 -2.47 -6.00
N CYS A 87 2.27 -1.96 -7.20
CA CYS A 87 2.31 -2.79 -8.42
C CYS A 87 3.75 -3.00 -8.91
N PHE A 88 4.60 -1.97 -8.84
CA PHE A 88 5.90 -1.93 -9.51
C PHE A 88 7.03 -1.40 -8.62
N GLY A 89 6.74 -0.98 -7.40
CA GLY A 89 7.68 -0.32 -6.48
C GLY A 89 7.65 1.22 -6.55
N GLY A 90 7.27 1.79 -7.68
CA GLY A 90 7.03 3.24 -7.87
C GLY A 90 8.25 4.12 -7.57
N ILE A 91 8.01 5.40 -7.30
CA ILE A 91 9.07 6.42 -7.09
C ILE A 91 10.03 6.06 -5.95
N VAL A 92 9.56 5.30 -4.95
CA VAL A 92 10.35 4.89 -3.78
C VAL A 92 11.53 4.00 -4.18
N THR A 93 11.42 3.27 -5.30
CA THR A 93 12.53 2.46 -5.83
C THR A 93 13.69 3.28 -6.37
N MET A 94 13.56 4.60 -6.55
CA MET A 94 14.70 5.46 -6.88
C MET A 94 15.81 5.38 -5.83
N ARG A 95 15.48 5.07 -4.56
CA ARG A 95 16.48 4.81 -3.51
C ARG A 95 17.43 3.67 -3.90
N ASN A 96 17.00 2.72 -4.73
CA ASN A 96 17.82 1.57 -5.13
C ASN A 96 19.03 1.95 -6.00
N LEU A 97 19.09 3.19 -6.49
CA LEU A 97 20.23 3.70 -7.25
C LEU A 97 21.45 4.01 -6.37
N VAL A 98 21.28 4.03 -5.03
CA VAL A 98 22.34 4.28 -4.06
C VAL A 98 22.31 3.24 -2.93
N PRO A 99 23.45 2.95 -2.27
CA PRO A 99 23.47 2.13 -1.05
C PRO A 99 22.58 2.73 0.05
N LYS A 100 21.93 1.88 0.86
CA LYS A 100 21.02 2.37 1.91
C LYS A 100 21.76 3.21 2.96
N GLU A 101 23.02 2.88 3.23
CA GLU A 101 23.89 3.59 4.17
C GLU A 101 24.14 5.03 3.71
N GLU A 102 24.33 5.23 2.40
CA GLU A 102 24.54 6.55 1.81
C GLU A 102 23.27 7.40 1.87
N ALA A 103 22.11 6.79 1.57
CA ALA A 103 20.82 7.46 1.70
C ALA A 103 20.53 7.90 3.15
N LEU A 104 20.77 7.01 4.12
CA LEU A 104 20.62 7.32 5.55
C LEU A 104 21.59 8.41 6.00
N ARG A 105 22.86 8.32 5.61
CA ARG A 105 23.87 9.33 5.96
C ARG A 105 23.52 10.69 5.37
N THR A 106 23.03 10.73 4.13
CA THR A 106 22.57 11.97 3.51
C THR A 106 21.39 12.57 4.29
N GLY A 107 20.37 11.78 4.60
CA GLY A 107 19.16 12.26 5.29
C GLY A 107 19.36 12.69 6.74
N TYR A 108 20.35 12.13 7.44
CA TYR A 108 20.52 12.33 8.89
C TYR A 108 21.85 12.97 9.31
N VAL A 109 22.83 13.10 8.41
CA VAL A 109 24.18 13.61 8.74
C VAL A 109 24.60 14.71 7.78
N ASP A 110 24.52 14.48 6.47
CA ASP A 110 25.18 15.35 5.48
C ASP A 110 24.32 16.52 4.98
N THR A 111 23.03 16.59 5.34
CA THR A 111 22.19 17.73 4.96
C THR A 111 22.68 19.04 5.58
N PRO A 112 22.75 20.16 4.83
CA PRO A 112 23.33 21.42 5.32
C PRO A 112 22.68 22.00 6.59
N SER A 113 21.42 21.65 6.85
CA SER A 113 20.65 22.08 8.01
C SER A 113 20.84 21.21 9.25
N THR A 114 21.54 20.07 9.12
CA THR A 114 21.72 19.13 10.23
C THR A 114 22.82 19.60 11.16
N VAL A 115 22.53 19.58 12.46
CA VAL A 115 23.48 19.85 13.55
C VAL A 115 23.67 18.56 14.33
N ASP A 116 24.93 18.18 14.58
CA ASP A 116 25.30 16.97 15.33
C ASP A 116 24.62 15.68 14.82
N GLY A 117 24.55 15.54 13.49
CA GLY A 117 23.83 14.46 12.82
C GLY A 117 24.40 13.07 13.11
N ALA A 118 23.50 12.11 13.31
CA ALA A 118 23.81 10.70 13.45
C ALA A 118 22.70 9.86 12.82
N VAL A 119 23.07 8.73 12.20
CA VAL A 119 22.08 7.77 11.69
C VAL A 119 21.37 7.12 12.88
N PRO A 120 20.02 7.18 12.96
CA PRO A 120 19.27 6.53 14.02
C PRO A 120 19.52 5.02 14.07
N SER A 121 19.66 4.48 15.28
CA SER A 121 20.01 3.07 15.51
C SER A 121 19.25 2.42 16.67
N ASP A 122 18.21 3.07 17.18
CA ASP A 122 17.38 2.52 18.24
C ASP A 122 16.72 1.19 17.79
N PRO A 123 16.75 0.12 18.61
CA PRO A 123 16.12 -1.15 18.29
C PRO A 123 14.63 -1.10 17.95
N GLU A 124 13.90 -0.06 18.40
CA GLU A 124 12.48 0.13 18.05
C GLU A 124 12.27 0.54 16.59
N LEU A 125 13.32 1.03 15.91
CA LEU A 125 13.23 1.48 14.53
C LEU A 125 13.28 0.28 13.56
N ALA A 126 12.34 0.27 12.62
CA ALA A 126 12.39 -0.64 11.49
C ALA A 126 13.66 -0.40 10.66
N GLN A 127 14.36 -1.49 10.32
CA GLN A 127 15.58 -1.42 9.53
C GLN A 127 15.24 -1.31 8.04
N LEU A 128 15.90 -0.39 7.32
CA LEU A 128 15.80 -0.34 5.87
C LEU A 128 16.35 -1.63 5.24
N LEU A 129 15.61 -2.14 4.26
CA LEU A 129 16.08 -3.21 3.38
C LEU A 129 17.19 -2.68 2.47
N ASP A 130 18.03 -3.57 1.97
CA ASP A 130 19.10 -3.20 1.02
C ASP A 130 18.52 -2.54 -0.23
N ARG A 131 17.45 -3.12 -0.77
CA ARG A 131 16.65 -2.55 -1.87
C ARG A 131 15.16 -2.49 -1.49
N VAL A 132 14.50 -1.45 -1.95
CA VAL A 132 13.04 -1.34 -1.99
C VAL A 132 12.51 -2.34 -3.00
N GLN A 133 11.46 -3.06 -2.64
CA GLN A 133 10.88 -4.13 -3.44
C GLN A 133 9.38 -3.89 -3.65
N ALA A 134 8.84 -4.36 -4.78
CA ALA A 134 7.40 -4.43 -4.94
C ALA A 134 6.82 -5.56 -4.06
N PRO A 135 5.59 -5.43 -3.53
CA PRO A 135 4.92 -6.46 -2.73
C PRO A 135 4.96 -7.88 -3.31
N ASN A 136 4.84 -8.02 -4.63
CA ASN A 136 4.86 -9.31 -5.32
C ASN A 136 6.24 -10.01 -5.30
N GLU A 137 7.32 -9.31 -4.98
CA GLU A 137 8.64 -9.91 -4.72
C GLU A 137 8.72 -10.56 -3.32
N VAL A 138 7.78 -10.25 -2.42
CA VAL A 138 7.79 -10.69 -1.02
C VAL A 138 6.68 -11.70 -0.71
N VAL A 139 5.48 -11.49 -1.25
CA VAL A 139 4.33 -12.39 -1.08
C VAL A 139 3.55 -12.54 -2.38
N LYS A 140 2.68 -13.56 -2.46
CA LYS A 140 1.75 -13.70 -3.59
C LYS A 140 0.70 -12.57 -3.57
N VAL A 141 0.65 -11.80 -4.65
CA VAL A 141 -0.39 -10.80 -4.95
C VAL A 141 -1.36 -11.38 -5.98
N ASP A 142 -2.67 -11.19 -5.78
CA ASP A 142 -3.71 -11.79 -6.62
C ASP A 142 -4.27 -10.82 -7.67
N ALA A 143 -4.30 -9.52 -7.36
CA ALA A 143 -4.84 -8.48 -8.22
C ALA A 143 -3.97 -7.22 -8.20
N TYR A 144 -4.00 -6.45 -9.29
CA TYR A 144 -3.20 -5.23 -9.44
C TYR A 144 -4.08 -4.11 -9.99
N LEU A 145 -4.00 -2.94 -9.39
CA LEU A 145 -4.64 -1.72 -9.89
C LEU A 145 -3.58 -0.60 -9.97
N PRO A 146 -2.95 -0.39 -11.12
CA PRO A 146 -1.90 0.61 -11.30
C PRO A 146 -2.45 2.05 -11.41
N GLY A 147 -1.56 3.02 -11.26
CA GLY A 147 -1.80 4.47 -11.22
C GLY A 147 -1.08 5.12 -10.04
N CYS A 148 -0.74 6.40 -10.13
CA CYS A 148 0.03 7.10 -9.09
C CYS A 148 -0.62 8.43 -8.62
N PRO A 149 -1.86 8.39 -8.08
CA PRO A 149 -2.63 7.20 -7.70
C PRO A 149 -3.61 6.71 -8.79
N PRO A 150 -4.13 5.47 -8.70
CA PRO A 150 -5.26 5.04 -9.53
C PRO A 150 -6.45 5.96 -9.29
N SER A 151 -7.22 6.29 -10.32
CA SER A 151 -8.37 7.20 -10.17
C SER A 151 -9.45 6.61 -9.27
N ALA A 152 -10.20 7.48 -8.58
CA ALA A 152 -11.35 7.09 -7.76
C ALA A 152 -12.32 6.17 -8.52
N ALA A 153 -12.60 6.48 -9.79
CA ALA A 153 -13.45 5.66 -10.66
C ALA A 153 -12.88 4.25 -10.87
N ALA A 154 -11.56 4.11 -11.08
CA ALA A 154 -10.90 2.82 -11.21
C ALA A 154 -10.92 2.03 -9.89
N ILE A 155 -10.73 2.71 -8.75
CA ILE A 155 -10.82 2.10 -7.42
C ILE A 155 -12.24 1.58 -7.15
N GLY A 156 -13.25 2.41 -7.39
CA GLY A 156 -14.67 2.04 -7.25
C GLY A 156 -15.03 0.84 -8.13
N TRP A 157 -14.58 0.84 -9.38
CA TRP A 157 -14.75 -0.29 -10.29
C TRP A 157 -14.08 -1.57 -9.75
N ALA A 158 -12.84 -1.50 -9.27
CA ALA A 158 -12.14 -2.66 -8.76
C ALA A 158 -12.83 -3.26 -7.51
N ILE A 159 -13.36 -2.40 -6.63
CA ILE A 159 -14.16 -2.85 -5.48
C ILE A 159 -15.43 -3.55 -5.96
N GLN A 160 -16.12 -3.02 -6.98
CA GLN A 160 -17.32 -3.66 -7.54
C GLN A 160 -17.02 -5.03 -8.18
N GLU A 161 -15.90 -5.17 -8.90
CA GLU A 161 -15.45 -6.45 -9.45
C GLU A 161 -15.22 -7.48 -8.33
N LEU A 162 -14.52 -7.08 -7.27
CA LEU A 162 -14.25 -7.93 -6.11
C LEU A 162 -15.54 -8.33 -5.38
N LEU A 163 -16.48 -7.39 -5.20
CA LEU A 163 -17.81 -7.65 -4.63
C LEU A 163 -18.61 -8.66 -5.47
N ALA A 164 -18.40 -8.67 -6.79
CA ALA A 164 -19.00 -9.62 -7.71
C ALA A 164 -18.23 -10.94 -7.82
N GLY A 165 -17.19 -11.15 -7.00
CA GLY A 165 -16.36 -12.36 -6.99
C GLY A 165 -15.41 -12.48 -8.18
N ARG A 166 -15.11 -11.38 -8.87
CA ARG A 166 -14.18 -11.33 -9.99
C ARG A 166 -12.85 -10.69 -9.56
N ILE A 167 -11.76 -11.15 -10.14
CA ILE A 167 -10.44 -10.54 -9.96
C ILE A 167 -10.35 -9.33 -10.91
N PRO A 168 -10.11 -8.11 -10.40
CA PRO A 168 -9.97 -6.92 -11.25
C PRO A 168 -8.83 -7.09 -12.26
N ALA A 169 -9.15 -6.90 -13.54
CA ALA A 169 -8.20 -6.84 -14.65
C ALA A 169 -8.38 -5.52 -15.41
N PRO A 170 -7.73 -4.41 -14.96
CA PRO A 170 -8.00 -3.08 -15.48
C PRO A 170 -7.67 -2.96 -16.97
N VAL A 171 -8.59 -2.37 -17.73
CA VAL A 171 -8.45 -2.08 -19.16
C VAL A 171 -9.04 -0.71 -19.48
N GLY A 172 -8.64 -0.13 -20.62
CA GLY A 172 -9.20 1.14 -21.09
C GLY A 172 -9.02 2.27 -20.07
N GLU A 173 -10.11 2.94 -19.69
CA GLU A 173 -10.07 4.09 -18.80
C GLU A 173 -9.64 3.77 -17.35
N HIS A 174 -9.74 2.50 -16.93
CA HIS A 174 -9.33 2.02 -15.61
C HIS A 174 -7.85 1.62 -15.53
N LEU A 175 -7.11 1.66 -16.66
CA LEU A 175 -5.69 1.29 -16.71
C LEU A 175 -4.84 2.54 -16.99
N ARG A 176 -4.18 3.05 -15.95
CA ARG A 176 -3.22 4.16 -16.02
C ARG A 176 -1.98 3.86 -15.21
N TYR A 177 -0.90 4.60 -15.49
CA TYR A 177 0.40 4.48 -14.81
C TYR A 177 0.93 5.85 -14.36
N ASP A 178 0.07 6.87 -14.41
CA ASP A 178 0.34 8.26 -14.07
C ASP A 178 -0.68 8.77 -13.05
#